data_AF-A0ABD0MPT9-F1
#
_entry.id   AF-A0ABD0MPT9-F1
#
_cell.length_a   1.000
_cell.length_b   1.000
_cell.length_c   1.000
_cell.angle_alpha   90.00
_cell.angle_beta   90.00
_cell.angle_gamma   90.00
#
_symmetry.space_group_name_H-M   'P 1'
#
loop_
_entity.id
_entity.type
_entity.pdbx_description
1 polymer ?
#
loop_
_entity_poly.entity_id
_entity_poly.type
_entity_poly.pdbx_seq_one_letter_code
_entity_poly.pdbx_strand_id
1 'polypeptide(L)'
;MYAVLPGLLDSNPFSESGQLRMPVGVSQILDVLKEALHLLNTFQVHSEITSQLLTYLFFFTNASLFNTLMERGSGGGFYQWSRGVQIRANLDLLMDWIQSIGMGDLAADFFQRLSSAVNLLATPKETLRQ
;
A
#
# COMPACT_ATOMS: atom_id res chain seq x y z
N MET A 1 -5.68 -12.57 -1.50
CA MET A 1 -5.23 -11.32 -0.85
C MET A 1 -3.88 -11.48 -0.14
N TYR A 2 -3.74 -12.28 0.92
CA TYR A 2 -2.47 -12.39 1.68
C TYR A 2 -1.22 -12.68 0.82
N ALA A 3 -1.34 -13.60 -0.14
CA ALA A 3 -0.22 -14.01 -1.01
C ALA A 3 0.33 -12.88 -1.91
N VAL A 4 -0.46 -11.84 -2.22
CA VAL A 4 -0.05 -10.75 -3.12
C VAL A 4 0.46 -9.52 -2.38
N LEU A 5 0.15 -9.37 -1.09
CA LEU A 5 0.50 -8.19 -0.29
C LEU A 5 2.01 -7.89 -0.26
N PRO A 6 2.92 -8.87 -0.08
CA PRO A 6 4.35 -8.59 -0.09
C PRO A 6 4.84 -7.95 -1.41
N GLY A 7 4.10 -8.14 -2.51
CA GLY A 7 4.37 -7.53 -3.80
C GLY A 7 4.42 -6.00 -3.74
N LEU A 8 3.69 -5.35 -2.83
CA LEU A 8 3.78 -3.89 -2.62
C LEU A 8 5.14 -3.47 -2.04
N LEU A 9 5.76 -4.32 -1.23
CA LEU A 9 7.08 -4.06 -0.64
C LEU A 9 8.25 -4.40 -1.58
N ASP A 10 8.01 -5.35 -2.50
CA ASP A 10 9.05 -5.93 -3.37
C ASP A 10 9.13 -5.27 -4.76
N SER A 11 8.06 -4.61 -5.18
CA SER A 11 7.96 -4.05 -6.53
C SER A 11 8.73 -2.75 -6.69
N ASN A 12 9.39 -2.58 -7.84
CA ASN A 12 9.92 -1.30 -8.29
C ASN A 12 8.91 -0.60 -9.23
N PRO A 13 8.32 0.54 -8.81
CA PRO A 13 7.39 1.30 -9.65
C PRO A 13 8.09 2.20 -10.66
N PHE A 14 9.42 2.25 -10.70
CA PHE A 14 10.16 3.06 -11.66
C PHE A 14 10.62 2.22 -12.85
N SER A 15 10.47 2.79 -14.05
CA SER A 15 11.07 2.28 -15.29
C SER A 15 12.57 2.60 -15.35
N GLU A 16 13.25 2.10 -16.38
CA GLU A 16 14.69 2.40 -16.61
C GLU A 16 14.95 3.91 -16.81
N SER A 17 13.96 4.65 -17.32
CA SER A 17 14.01 6.11 -17.46
C SER A 17 13.61 6.86 -16.18
N GLY A 18 13.30 6.16 -15.09
CA GLY A 18 12.86 6.73 -13.82
C GLY A 18 11.38 7.14 -13.78
N GLN A 19 10.61 6.89 -14.85
CA GLN A 19 9.18 7.20 -14.87
C GLN A 19 8.38 6.23 -14.01
N LEU A 20 7.38 6.75 -13.30
CA LEU A 20 6.43 5.97 -12.50
C LEU A 20 5.53 5.12 -13.40
N ARG A 21 5.36 3.84 -13.06
CA ARG A 21 4.47 2.88 -13.70
C ARG A 21 3.77 2.03 -12.65
N MET A 22 2.64 1.44 -13.01
CA MET A 22 1.96 0.45 -12.16
C MET A 22 2.79 -0.85 -12.12
N PRO A 23 3.39 -1.24 -10.99
CA PRO A 23 4.09 -2.50 -10.92
C PRO A 23 3.13 -3.67 -10.66
N VAL A 24 3.57 -4.89 -11.01
CA VAL A 24 2.78 -6.12 -10.87
C VAL A 24 2.28 -6.33 -9.44
N GLY A 25 3.13 -6.10 -8.43
CA GLY A 25 2.75 -6.33 -7.04
C GLY A 25 1.63 -5.39 -6.54
N VAL A 26 1.59 -4.15 -7.03
CA VAL A 26 0.49 -3.21 -6.71
C VAL A 26 -0.75 -3.55 -7.54
N SER A 27 -0.57 -3.87 -8.83
CA SER A 27 -1.68 -4.28 -9.71
C SER A 27 -2.46 -5.45 -9.13
N GLN A 28 -1.78 -6.51 -8.67
CA GLN A 28 -2.43 -7.69 -8.12
C GLN A 28 -3.26 -7.40 -6.86
N ILE A 29 -2.82 -6.44 -6.03
CA ILE A 29 -3.59 -6.00 -4.86
C ILE A 29 -4.82 -5.23 -5.31
N LEU A 30 -4.64 -4.29 -6.25
CA LEU A 30 -5.73 -3.51 -6.82
C LEU A 30 -6.76 -4.41 -7.52
N ASP A 31 -6.34 -5.45 -8.23
CA ASP A 31 -7.24 -6.39 -8.90
C ASP A 31 -8.16 -7.07 -7.86
N VAL A 32 -7.60 -7.55 -6.74
CA VAL A 32 -8.42 -8.15 -5.66
C VAL A 32 -9.41 -7.15 -5.06
N LEU A 33 -8.97 -5.91 -4.80
CA LEU A 33 -9.83 -4.88 -4.20
C LEU A 33 -10.92 -4.40 -5.16
N LYS A 34 -10.57 -4.22 -6.44
CA LYS A 34 -11.50 -3.83 -7.50
C LYS A 34 -12.52 -4.92 -7.77
N GLU A 35 -12.11 -6.20 -7.82
CA GLU A 35 -13.05 -7.32 -7.96
C GLU A 35 -13.99 -7.41 -6.76
N ALA A 36 -13.51 -7.22 -5.54
CA ALA A 36 -14.38 -7.18 -4.35
C ALA A 36 -15.43 -6.05 -4.45
N LEU A 37 -15.01 -4.83 -4.80
CA LEU A 37 -15.92 -3.71 -5.00
C LEU A 37 -16.89 -3.97 -6.17
N HIS A 38 -16.40 -4.54 -7.28
CA HIS A 38 -17.20 -4.89 -8.43
C HIS A 38 -18.32 -5.88 -8.05
N LEU A 39 -17.99 -6.95 -7.31
CA LEU A 39 -18.97 -7.92 -6.85
C LEU A 39 -20.02 -7.27 -5.94
N LEU A 40 -19.60 -6.45 -4.96
CA LEU A 40 -20.51 -5.73 -4.07
C LEU A 40 -21.51 -4.85 -4.85
N ASN A 41 -21.02 -4.13 -5.86
CA ASN A 41 -21.87 -3.30 -6.72
C ASN A 41 -22.80 -4.14 -7.60
N THR A 42 -22.30 -5.24 -8.19
CA THR A 42 -23.08 -6.16 -9.03
C THR A 42 -24.25 -6.76 -8.26
N PHE A 43 -24.04 -7.11 -6.99
CA PHE A 43 -25.09 -7.63 -6.12
C PHE A 43 -25.91 -6.55 -5.40
N GLN A 44 -25.72 -5.27 -5.73
CA GLN A 44 -26.46 -4.14 -5.14
C GLN A 44 -26.39 -4.13 -3.61
N VAL A 45 -25.23 -4.49 -3.04
CA VAL A 45 -25.01 -4.47 -1.60
C VAL A 45 -25.09 -3.04 -1.09
N HIS A 46 -25.76 -2.85 0.05
CA HIS A 46 -25.93 -1.54 0.67
C HIS A 46 -24.58 -0.83 0.85
N SER A 47 -24.54 0.48 0.56
CA SER A 47 -23.30 1.28 0.52
C SER A 47 -22.52 1.24 1.84
N GLU A 48 -23.22 1.20 2.97
CA GLU A 48 -22.61 1.08 4.31
C GLU A 48 -21.89 -0.26 4.51
N ILE A 49 -22.48 -1.37 4.04
CA ILE A 49 -21.86 -2.70 4.13
C ILE A 49 -20.65 -2.77 3.20
N THR A 50 -20.77 -2.21 1.99
CA THR A 50 -19.67 -2.08 1.02
C THR A 50 -18.50 -1.29 1.62
N SER A 51 -18.77 -0.13 2.21
CA SER A 51 -17.77 0.70 2.88
C SER A 51 -17.12 -0.05 4.04
N GLN A 52 -17.92 -0.75 4.87
CA GLN A 52 -17.42 -1.50 6.00
C GLN A 52 -16.51 -2.66 5.57
N LEU A 53 -16.88 -3.41 4.52
CA LEU A 53 -16.04 -4.49 4.00
C LEU A 53 -14.72 -3.95 3.46
N LEU A 54 -14.76 -2.92 2.61
CA LEU A 54 -13.54 -2.30 2.07
C LEU A 54 -12.64 -1.74 3.19
N THR A 55 -13.23 -1.13 4.21
CA THR A 55 -12.53 -0.66 5.40
C THR A 55 -11.77 -1.79 6.10
N TYR A 56 -12.40 -2.96 6.29
CA TYR A 56 -11.72 -4.13 6.84
C TYR A 56 -10.59 -4.65 5.94
N LEU A 57 -10.77 -4.60 4.62
CA LEU A 57 -9.73 -4.98 3.66
C LEU A 57 -8.54 -4.01 3.71
N PHE A 58 -8.77 -2.71 3.87
CA PHE A 58 -7.71 -1.71 4.05
C PHE A 58 -6.95 -1.92 5.37
N PHE A 59 -7.68 -2.14 6.46
CA PHE A 59 -7.07 -2.49 7.75
C PHE A 59 -6.19 -3.74 7.65
N PHE A 60 -6.70 -4.81 7.04
CA PHE A 60 -5.96 -6.06 6.85
C PHE A 60 -4.72 -5.86 5.98
N THR A 61 -4.84 -5.09 4.89
CA THR A 61 -3.74 -4.72 3.99
C THR A 61 -2.64 -4.01 4.78
N ASN A 62 -2.99 -2.94 5.50
CA ASN A 62 -2.06 -2.18 6.30
C ASN A 62 -1.38 -3.04 7.38
N ALA A 63 -2.14 -3.80 8.16
CA ALA A 63 -1.59 -4.63 9.24
C ALA A 63 -0.61 -5.69 8.72
N SER A 64 -0.99 -6.37 7.63
CA SER A 64 -0.14 -7.39 7.01
C SER A 64 1.14 -6.79 6.43
N LEU A 65 1.03 -5.70 5.66
CA LEU A 65 2.19 -5.01 5.08
C LEU A 65 3.14 -4.48 6.15
N PHE A 66 2.60 -3.89 7.21
CA PHE A 66 3.40 -3.39 8.34
C PHE A 66 4.15 -4.53 9.02
N ASN A 67 3.47 -5.64 9.31
CA ASN A 67 4.10 -6.81 9.92
C ASN A 67 5.20 -7.39 9.03
N THR A 68 4.95 -7.54 7.73
CA THR A 68 5.96 -8.03 6.78
C THR A 68 7.15 -7.06 6.66
N LEU A 69 6.90 -5.75 6.69
CA LEU A 69 7.95 -4.73 6.68
C LEU A 69 8.86 -4.89 7.91
N MET A 70 8.27 -5.01 9.11
CA MET A 70 8.99 -5.16 10.37
C MET A 70 9.79 -6.47 10.43
N GLU A 71 9.19 -7.58 10.02
CA GLU A 71 9.83 -8.89 9.99
C GLU A 71 11.08 -8.87 9.10
N ARG A 72 10.96 -8.36 7.87
CA ARG A 72 12.10 -8.28 6.93
C ARG A 72 13.18 -7.31 7.38
N GLY A 73 12.78 -6.24 8.07
CA GLY A 73 13.71 -5.29 8.68
C GLY A 73 14.59 -5.90 9.77
N SER A 74 14.04 -6.83 10.56
CA SER A 74 14.72 -7.43 11.71
C SER A 74 15.96 -8.25 11.33
N GLY A 75 16.00 -8.80 10.11
CA GLY A 75 17.15 -9.56 9.59
C GLY A 75 18.31 -8.68 9.09
N GLY A 76 18.16 -7.36 9.10
CA GLY A 76 19.16 -6.42 8.57
C GLY A 76 19.19 -6.35 7.05
N GLY A 77 19.75 -5.27 6.50
CA GLY A 77 19.95 -5.09 5.05
C GLY A 77 18.70 -4.75 4.23
N PHE A 78 17.49 -4.98 4.74
CA PHE A 78 16.23 -4.63 4.06
C PHE A 78 15.91 -3.12 4.10
N TYR A 79 16.25 -2.44 5.20
CA TYR A 79 15.99 -1.01 5.36
C TYR A 79 17.02 -0.15 4.60
N GLN A 80 16.70 0.10 3.33
CA GLN A 80 17.48 0.93 2.41
C GLN A 80 16.63 2.10 1.92
N TRP A 81 17.27 3.24 1.68
CA TRP A 81 16.59 4.44 1.19
C TRP A 81 15.85 4.20 -0.13
N SER A 82 16.50 3.56 -1.09
CA SER A 82 15.91 3.22 -2.40
C SER A 82 14.65 2.36 -2.26
N ARG A 83 14.64 1.42 -1.32
CA ARG A 83 13.44 0.62 -0.98
C ARG A 83 12.36 1.48 -0.35
N GLY A 84 12.71 2.38 0.57
CA GLY A 84 11.76 3.34 1.14
C GLY A 84 11.04 4.15 0.06
N VAL A 85 11.78 4.68 -0.91
CA VAL A 85 11.23 5.42 -2.05
C VAL A 85 10.33 4.55 -2.93
N GLN A 86 10.74 3.32 -3.24
CA GLN A 86 9.92 2.38 -4.01
C GLN A 86 8.62 2.03 -3.30
N ILE A 87 8.69 1.70 -2.00
CA ILE A 87 7.51 1.36 -1.20
C ILE A 87 6.57 2.57 -1.10
N ARG A 88 7.11 3.78 -0.94
CA ARG A 88 6.30 5.02 -0.91
C ARG A 88 5.51 5.18 -2.20
N ALA A 89 6.20 5.12 -3.34
CA ALA A 89 5.55 5.25 -4.64
C ALA A 89 4.51 4.14 -4.91
N ASN A 90 4.75 2.92 -4.45
CA ASN A 90 3.76 1.84 -4.52
C ASN A 90 2.53 2.12 -3.65
N LEU A 91 2.75 2.65 -2.44
CA LEU A 91 1.69 3.01 -1.52
C LEU A 91 0.86 4.18 -2.07
N ASP A 92 1.49 5.15 -2.73
CA ASP A 92 0.81 6.27 -3.40
C ASP A 92 -0.13 5.76 -4.48
N LEU A 93 0.32 4.85 -5.35
CA LEU A 93 -0.52 4.23 -6.39
C LEU A 93 -1.74 3.50 -5.81
N LEU A 94 -1.60 2.84 -4.65
CA LEU A 94 -2.70 2.20 -3.95
C LEU A 94 -3.68 3.25 -3.38
N MET A 95 -3.15 4.27 -2.71
CA MET A 95 -3.94 5.34 -2.07
C MET A 95 -4.68 6.20 -3.10
N ASP A 96 -4.07 6.47 -4.26
CA ASP A 96 -4.70 7.20 -5.37
C ASP A 96 -5.95 6.46 -5.88
N TRP A 97 -5.89 5.13 -5.98
CA TRP A 97 -7.08 4.35 -6.33
C TRP A 97 -8.14 4.40 -5.22
N ILE A 98 -7.74 4.27 -3.95
CA ILE A 98 -8.68 4.36 -2.83
C ILE A 98 -9.36 5.74 -2.77
N GLN A 99 -8.61 6.81 -3.06
CA GLN A 99 -9.15 8.16 -3.20
C GLN A 99 -10.16 8.25 -4.36
N SER A 100 -9.87 7.62 -5.50
CA SER A 100 -10.73 7.65 -6.69
C SER A 100 -12.11 7.02 -6.47
N ILE A 101 -12.25 6.11 -5.50
CA ILE A 101 -13.53 5.50 -5.11
C ILE A 101 -14.19 6.20 -3.91
N GLY A 102 -13.67 7.35 -3.47
CA GLY A 102 -14.25 8.17 -2.39
C GLY A 102 -13.96 7.66 -0.97
N MET A 103 -12.97 6.80 -0.78
CA MET A 103 -12.64 6.21 0.52
C MET A 103 -11.29 6.68 1.09
N GLY A 104 -10.69 7.73 0.51
CA GLY A 104 -9.36 8.20 0.88
C GLY A 104 -9.23 8.61 2.34
N ASP A 105 -10.18 9.41 2.86
CA ASP A 105 -10.15 9.88 4.25
C ASP A 105 -10.19 8.71 5.24
N LEU A 106 -11.06 7.72 5.01
CA LEU A 106 -11.16 6.53 5.84
C LEU A 106 -9.88 5.69 5.80
N ALA A 107 -9.28 5.55 4.62
CA ALA A 107 -8.06 4.76 4.45
C ALA A 107 -6.82 5.44 5.03
N ALA A 108 -6.76 6.78 5.02
CA ALA A 108 -5.62 7.54 5.52
C ALA A 108 -5.30 7.19 6.99
N ASP A 109 -6.32 7.06 7.83
CA ASP A 109 -6.16 6.68 9.24
C ASP A 109 -5.54 5.30 9.42
N PHE A 110 -5.95 4.32 8.60
CA PHE A 110 -5.39 2.97 8.66
C PHE A 110 -3.93 2.94 8.18
N PHE A 111 -3.66 3.57 7.04
CA PHE A 111 -2.34 3.55 6.41
C PHE A 111 -1.33 4.52 7.06
N GLN A 112 -1.73 5.33 8.04
CA GLN A 112 -0.86 6.31 8.69
C GLN A 112 0.42 5.67 9.27
N ARG A 113 0.30 4.50 9.93
CA ARG A 113 1.44 3.81 10.53
C ARG A 113 2.43 3.30 9.48
N LEU A 114 1.93 2.61 8.45
CA LEU A 114 2.75 2.14 7.34
C LEU A 114 3.39 3.32 6.60
N SER A 115 2.62 4.36 6.30
CA SER A 115 3.11 5.58 5.64
C SER A 115 4.24 6.23 6.44
N SER A 116 4.09 6.32 7.76
CA SER A 116 5.12 6.91 8.63
C SER A 116 6.41 6.09 8.64
N ALA A 117 6.30 4.76 8.73
CA ALA A 117 7.46 3.86 8.67
C ALA A 117 8.17 3.95 7.31
N VAL A 118 7.41 3.99 6.21
CA VAL A 118 7.95 4.11 4.86
C VAL A 118 8.59 5.48 4.61
N ASN A 119 7.96 6.57 5.10
CA ASN A 119 8.53 7.92 5.03
C ASN A 119 9.87 8.00 5.77
N LEU A 120 9.98 7.36 6.94
CA LEU A 120 11.24 7.29 7.67
C LEU A 120 12.32 6.58 6.85
N LEU A 121 11.99 5.47 6.18
CA LEU A 121 12.92 4.76 5.29
C LEU A 121 13.31 5.59 4.07
N ALA A 122 12.39 6.40 3.54
CA ALA A 122 12.61 7.28 2.40
C ALA A 122 13.33 8.60 2.77
N THR A 123 13.60 8.85 4.05
CA THR A 123 14.32 10.06 4.50
C THR A 123 15.83 9.82 4.40
N PRO A 124 16.61 10.71 3.74
CA PRO A 124 18.07 10.62 3.74
C PRO A 124 18.64 10.65 5.16
N LYS A 125 19.69 9.88 5.42
CA LYS A 125 20.29 9.75 6.77
C LYS A 125 20.90 11.07 7.27
N GLU A 126 21.30 11.92 6.34
CA GLU A 126 21.84 13.26 6.56
C GLU A 126 20.81 14.19 7.19
N THR A 127 19.54 14.02 6.83
CA THR A 127 18.40 14.80 7.34
C THR A 127 17.96 14.33 8.74
N LEU A 128 18.30 13.10 9.13
CA LEU A 128 17.96 12.53 10.45
C LEU A 128 18.94 12.92 11.57
N ARG A 129 20.03 13.62 11.24
CA ARG A 129 21.07 14.06 12.19
C ARG A 129 20.94 15.52 12.61
N GLN A 130 19.90 16.21 12.15
CA GLN A 130 19.53 17.57 12.57
C GLN A 130 18.42 17.51 13.60
#